data_AF-A0A535BI67-F1
#
_entry.id   AF-A0A535BI67-F1
#
_cell.length_a   1.000
_cell.length_b   1.000
_cell.length_c   1.000
_cell.angle_alpha   90.00
_cell.angle_beta   90.00
_cell.angle_gamma   90.00
#
_symmetry.space_group_name_H-M   'P 1'
#
loop_
_entity.id
_entity.type
_entity.pdbx_description
1 polymer ?
#
loop_
_entity_poly.entity_id
_entity_poly.type
_entity_poly.pdbx_seq_one_letter_code
_entity_poly.pdbx_strand_id
1 'polypeptide(L)'
;MSIDLTNPIAPSGFTLIKGTVAGTIDLAWTAGTDALSGLAGYTIHYSNAGMNPCAAATPANYPNTTTVGAVTSYTQGGLTSGLNYCFYVTTRDNATNQSAASNVAGPTKAK
;
A
#
# COMPACT_ATOMS: atom_id res chain seq x y z
N MET A 1 18.16 22.45 13.92
CA MET A 1 17.37 21.20 13.81
C MET A 1 18.08 20.31 12.81
N SER A 2 18.29 19.04 13.13
CA SER A 2 18.84 18.07 12.19
C SER A 2 17.73 17.65 11.22
N ILE A 3 18.04 17.61 9.93
CA ILE A 3 17.16 17.03 8.92
C ILE A 3 17.30 15.50 8.98
N ASP A 4 16.18 14.77 8.94
CA ASP A 4 16.19 13.32 8.88
C ASP A 4 16.14 12.86 7.42
N LEU A 5 17.14 12.08 7.02
CA LEU A 5 17.31 11.53 5.67
C LEU A 5 17.28 10.00 5.67
N THR A 6 16.91 9.38 6.80
CA THR A 6 16.88 7.93 6.93
C THR A 6 15.53 7.43 6.44
N ASN A 7 15.55 6.44 5.55
CA ASN A 7 14.30 5.83 5.11
C ASN A 7 13.64 5.02 6.26
N PRO A 8 12.31 5.06 6.38
CA PRO A 8 11.59 4.23 7.32
C PRO A 8 11.68 2.73 6.95
N ILE A 9 11.39 1.87 7.92
CA ILE A 9 11.25 0.42 7.71
C ILE A 9 9.87 0.12 7.10
N ALA A 10 9.87 -0.68 6.04
CA ALA A 10 8.68 -1.06 5.30
C ALA A 10 7.62 -1.80 6.15
N PRO A 11 6.33 -1.69 5.79
CA PRO A 11 5.31 -2.56 6.36
C PRO A 11 5.47 -4.00 5.87
N SER A 12 4.95 -4.95 6.65
CA SER A 12 5.03 -6.39 6.34
C SER A 12 3.66 -7.07 6.48
N GLY A 13 3.56 -8.34 6.10
CA GLY A 13 2.32 -9.11 6.24
C GLY A 13 1.14 -8.49 5.50
N PHE A 14 1.39 -7.87 4.35
CA PHE A 14 0.35 -7.15 3.60
C PHE A 14 -0.60 -8.14 2.93
N THR A 15 -1.89 -7.98 3.19
CA THR A 15 -2.97 -8.88 2.76
C THR A 15 -4.16 -8.10 2.23
N LEU A 16 -4.95 -8.78 1.39
CA LEU A 16 -6.16 -8.25 0.76
C LEU A 16 -7.33 -9.18 1.02
N ILE A 17 -8.49 -8.60 1.28
CA ILE A 17 -9.77 -9.31 1.34
C ILE A 17 -10.76 -8.57 0.44
N LYS A 18 -11.61 -9.31 -0.25
CA LYS A 18 -12.69 -8.71 -1.05
C LYS A 18 -13.59 -7.86 -0.14
N GLY A 19 -13.81 -6.61 -0.52
CA GLY A 19 -14.59 -5.67 0.29
C GLY A 19 -16.07 -6.02 0.37
N THR A 20 -16.80 -5.24 1.18
CA THR A 20 -18.24 -5.44 1.41
C THR A 20 -19.13 -4.61 0.49
N VAL A 21 -18.62 -3.49 -0.03
CA VAL A 21 -19.33 -2.53 -0.92
C VAL A 21 -18.80 -2.64 -2.35
N ALA A 22 -19.66 -2.46 -3.36
CA ALA A 22 -19.23 -2.53 -4.77
C ALA A 22 -18.05 -1.58 -5.05
N GLY A 23 -17.04 -2.09 -5.76
CA GLY A 23 -15.83 -1.33 -6.08
C GLY A 23 -14.86 -1.15 -4.90
N THR A 24 -14.90 -2.05 -3.91
CA THR A 24 -13.99 -2.03 -2.76
C THR A 24 -13.15 -3.30 -2.58
N ILE A 25 -11.97 -3.13 -2.02
CA ILE A 25 -11.09 -4.17 -1.46
C ILE A 25 -10.64 -3.67 -0.08
N ASP A 26 -10.61 -4.56 0.91
CA ASP A 26 -10.12 -4.28 2.26
C ASP A 26 -8.66 -4.73 2.39
N LEU A 27 -7.84 -3.86 2.96
CA LEU A 27 -6.38 -3.96 3.03
C LEU A 27 -5.96 -4.02 4.49
N ALA A 28 -4.98 -4.88 4.82
CA ALA A 28 -4.38 -4.95 6.15
C ALA A 28 -2.88 -5.25 6.07
N TRP A 29 -2.10 -4.66 6.97
CA TRP A 29 -0.66 -4.88 7.09
C TRP A 29 -0.18 -4.75 8.53
N THR A 30 1.02 -5.26 8.80
CA THR A 30 1.79 -4.95 10.00
C THR A 30 2.52 -3.62 9.80
N ALA A 31 2.46 -2.74 10.80
CA ALA A 31 3.06 -1.42 10.75
C ALA A 31 4.58 -1.49 10.49
N GLY A 32 5.06 -0.64 9.58
CA GLY A 32 6.47 -0.26 9.53
C GLY A 32 6.81 0.78 10.62
N THR A 33 8.08 1.13 10.73
CA THR A 33 8.59 2.01 11.81
C THR A 33 9.62 2.99 11.29
N ASP A 34 9.72 4.15 11.93
CA ASP A 34 10.86 5.05 11.81
C ASP A 34 11.32 5.50 13.20
N ALA A 35 12.64 5.54 13.42
CA ALA A 35 13.22 5.81 14.73
C ALA A 35 13.58 7.29 14.96
N LEU A 36 13.63 8.11 13.90
CA LEU A 36 14.12 9.48 13.96
C LEU A 36 12.97 10.48 13.91
N SER A 37 12.35 10.65 12.75
CA SER A 37 11.21 11.54 12.56
C SER A 37 9.87 10.86 12.86
N GLY A 38 9.86 9.54 13.00
CA GLY A 38 8.66 8.77 13.26
C GLY A 38 7.76 8.64 12.04
N LEU A 39 6.69 7.86 12.17
CA LEU A 39 5.83 7.52 11.05
C LEU A 39 4.79 8.62 10.76
N ALA A 40 4.72 9.07 9.50
CA ALA A 40 3.64 9.94 9.02
C ALA A 40 2.45 9.13 8.46
N GLY A 41 2.72 8.00 7.81
CA GLY A 41 1.68 7.14 7.27
C GLY A 41 2.17 6.21 6.17
N TYR A 42 1.31 5.93 5.20
CA TYR A 42 1.57 4.94 4.15
C TYR A 42 1.15 5.43 2.77
N THR A 43 1.83 4.94 1.74
CA THR A 43 1.40 5.00 0.35
C THR A 43 0.99 3.61 -0.09
N ILE A 44 -0.26 3.47 -0.51
CA ILE A 44 -0.83 2.27 -1.10
C ILE A 44 -0.68 2.40 -2.61
N HIS A 45 -0.03 1.45 -3.26
CA HIS A 45 0.19 1.40 -4.69
C HIS A 45 -0.66 0.29 -5.30
N TYR A 46 -1.38 0.57 -6.39
CA TYR A 46 -2.32 -0.38 -6.97
C TYR A 46 -2.48 -0.29 -8.48
N SER A 47 -2.87 -1.41 -9.08
CA SER A 47 -3.19 -1.49 -10.51
C SER A 47 -4.31 -2.50 -10.76
N ASN A 48 -5.13 -2.21 -11.77
CA ASN A 48 -6.23 -3.04 -12.25
C ASN A 48 -5.79 -4.03 -13.34
N ALA A 49 -4.49 -4.27 -13.49
CA ALA A 49 -3.90 -4.64 -14.77
C ALA A 49 -4.14 -6.09 -15.23
N GLY A 50 -5.15 -6.79 -14.70
CA GLY A 50 -5.42 -8.19 -15.08
C GLY A 50 -4.22 -9.10 -14.84
N MET A 51 -3.25 -8.65 -14.03
CA MET A 51 -1.97 -9.32 -13.84
C MET A 51 -2.20 -10.60 -13.05
N ASN A 52 -1.93 -11.73 -13.70
CA ASN A 52 -1.90 -13.03 -13.07
C ASN A 52 -0.65 -13.79 -13.56
N PRO A 53 0.41 -13.90 -12.74
CA PRO A 53 0.52 -13.38 -11.37
C PRO A 53 0.70 -11.84 -11.32
N CYS A 54 0.55 -11.25 -10.13
CA CYS A 54 0.89 -9.84 -9.92
C CYS A 54 2.38 -9.58 -10.21
N ALA A 55 2.69 -8.46 -10.88
CA ALA A 55 4.07 -8.07 -11.17
C ALA A 55 4.80 -7.54 -9.92
N ALA A 56 6.13 -7.44 -10.01
CA ALA A 56 6.99 -6.90 -8.96
C ALA A 56 6.58 -5.47 -8.55
N ALA A 57 6.70 -5.15 -7.25
CA ALA A 57 6.34 -3.88 -6.65
C ALA A 57 7.24 -2.73 -7.15
N THR A 58 6.85 -2.10 -8.25
CA THR A 58 7.49 -0.90 -8.78
C THR A 58 6.44 0.15 -9.13
N PRO A 59 6.74 1.46 -9.02
CA PRO A 59 5.80 2.50 -9.44
C PRO A 59 5.32 2.38 -10.89
N ALA A 60 6.17 1.83 -11.78
CA ALA A 60 5.80 1.60 -13.18
C ALA A 60 4.70 0.54 -13.36
N ASN A 61 4.71 -0.52 -12.53
CA ASN A 61 3.69 -1.58 -12.57
C ASN A 61 2.41 -1.21 -11.81
N TYR A 62 2.48 -0.20 -10.94
CA TYR A 62 1.41 0.23 -10.03
C TYR A 62 1.23 1.76 -10.12
N PRO A 63 0.60 2.26 -11.22
CA PRO A 63 0.53 3.69 -11.50
C PRO A 63 -0.45 4.45 -10.60
N ASN A 64 -1.35 3.76 -9.90
CA ASN A 64 -2.32 4.39 -9.01
C ASN A 64 -1.83 4.36 -7.57
N THR A 65 -2.07 5.45 -6.83
CA THR A 65 -1.68 5.54 -5.43
C THR A 65 -2.77 6.16 -4.56
N THR A 66 -2.81 5.74 -3.31
CA THR A 66 -3.62 6.34 -2.24
C THR A 66 -2.72 6.58 -1.04
N THR A 67 -2.73 7.79 -0.47
CA THR A 67 -1.99 8.09 0.77
C THR A 67 -2.93 8.02 1.96
N VAL A 68 -2.48 7.38 3.04
CA VAL A 68 -3.23 7.27 4.30
C VAL A 68 -2.31 7.65 5.48
N GLY A 69 -2.91 7.99 6.62
CA GLY A 69 -2.17 8.26 7.86
C GLY A 69 -1.53 7.01 8.47
N ALA A 70 -1.05 7.11 9.70
CA ALA A 70 -0.48 6.00 10.46
C ALA A 70 -1.56 4.98 10.91
N VAL A 71 -2.07 4.20 9.96
CA VAL A 71 -3.06 3.12 10.15
C VAL A 71 -2.51 1.79 9.67
N THR A 72 -3.09 0.68 10.10
CA THR A 72 -2.67 -0.68 9.68
C THR A 72 -3.71 -1.39 8.81
N SER A 73 -4.79 -0.68 8.46
CA SER A 73 -5.85 -1.17 7.60
C SER A 73 -6.51 -0.04 6.83
N TYR A 74 -7.02 -0.33 5.64
CA TYR A 74 -7.72 0.64 4.80
C TYR A 74 -8.69 -0.06 3.84
N THR A 75 -9.83 0.57 3.53
CA THR A 75 -10.73 0.10 2.46
C THR A 75 -10.45 0.91 1.20
N GLN A 76 -9.82 0.30 0.20
CA GLN A 76 -9.63 0.95 -1.09
C GLN A 76 -10.96 0.95 -1.85
N GLY A 77 -11.53 2.15 -2.03
CA GLY A 77 -12.68 2.39 -2.88
C GLY A 77 -12.32 2.91 -4.27
N GLY A 78 -13.36 3.23 -5.04
CA GLY A 78 -13.23 3.77 -6.40
C GLY A 78 -12.74 2.75 -7.43
N LEU A 79 -12.76 1.46 -7.08
CA LEU A 79 -12.35 0.38 -7.99
C LEU A 79 -13.53 -0.01 -8.89
N THR A 80 -13.23 -0.56 -10.06
CA THR A 80 -14.25 -1.15 -10.93
C THR A 80 -14.63 -2.52 -10.38
N SER A 81 -15.91 -2.66 -9.99
CA SER A 81 -16.47 -3.91 -9.49
C SER A 81 -16.20 -5.08 -10.44
N GLY A 82 -15.81 -6.23 -9.89
CA GLY A 82 -15.55 -7.45 -10.67
C GLY A 82 -14.17 -7.55 -11.32
N LEU A 83 -13.37 -6.48 -11.34
CA LEU A 83 -11.98 -6.53 -11.82
C LEU A 83 -11.01 -6.98 -10.72
N ASN A 84 -9.91 -7.60 -11.15
CA ASN A 84 -8.83 -8.01 -10.28
C ASN A 84 -7.80 -6.89 -10.10
N TYR A 85 -7.35 -6.73 -8.86
CA TYR A 85 -6.35 -5.73 -8.48
C TYR A 85 -5.19 -6.35 -7.72
N CYS A 86 -4.00 -5.80 -7.95
CA CYS A 86 -2.78 -6.08 -7.21
C CYS A 86 -2.37 -4.84 -6.43
N PHE A 87 -1.74 -5.03 -5.27
CA PHE A 87 -1.33 -3.95 -4.39
C PHE A 87 0.04 -4.19 -3.77
N TYR A 88 0.71 -3.11 -3.35
CA TYR A 88 1.74 -3.11 -2.31
C TYR A 88 1.67 -1.81 -1.50
N VAL A 89 2.35 -1.76 -0.35
CA VAL A 89 2.37 -0.60 0.53
C VAL A 89 3.81 -0.21 0.90
N THR A 90 4.06 1.09 1.04
CA THR A 90 5.30 1.65 1.60
C THR A 90 4.99 2.56 2.79
N THR A 91 5.88 2.64 3.77
CA THR A 91 5.82 3.66 4.83
C THR A 91 6.35 5.00 4.34
N ARG A 92 5.80 6.08 4.91
CA ARG A 92 6.29 7.46 4.83
C ARG A 92 6.55 7.99 6.24
N ASP A 93 7.70 8.60 6.47
CA ASP A 93 8.03 9.25 7.73
C ASP A 93 7.64 10.75 7.73
N ASN A 94 7.84 11.44 8.86
CA ASN A 94 7.55 12.88 8.98
C ASN A 94 8.61 13.77 8.31
N ALA A 95 9.72 13.21 7.86
CA ALA A 95 10.76 13.88 7.10
C ALA A 95 10.63 13.66 5.58
N THR A 96 9.54 13.03 5.14
CA THR A 96 9.19 12.73 3.74
C THR A 96 10.02 11.65 3.06
N ASN A 97 10.79 10.86 3.81
CA ASN A 97 11.45 9.67 3.29
C ASN A 97 10.46 8.50 3.15
N GLN A 98 10.77 7.57 2.24
CA GLN A 98 9.91 6.44 1.89
C GLN A 98 10.68 5.13 1.99
N SER A 99 10.01 4.10 2.52
CA SER A 99 10.63 2.77 2.64
C SER A 99 10.70 2.03 1.31
N ALA A 100 11.37 0.88 1.34
CA ALA A 100 11.10 -0.20 0.39
C ALA A 100 9.62 -0.66 0.44
N ALA A 101 9.21 -1.41 -0.58
CA ALA A 101 7.86 -1.97 -0.65
C ALA A 101 7.65 -3.14 0.32
N SER A 102 6.40 -3.34 0.76
CA SER A 102 5.93 -4.60 1.33
C SER A 102 5.97 -5.74 0.30
N ASN A 103 5.54 -6.94 0.69
CA ASN A 103 5.14 -7.95 -0.28
C ASN A 103 4.02 -7.41 -1.19
N VAL A 104 3.97 -7.90 -2.42
CA VAL A 104 2.83 -7.72 -3.31
C VAL A 104 1.71 -8.65 -2.86
N ALA A 105 0.47 -8.18 -2.91
CA ALA A 105 -0.73 -8.97 -2.62
C ALA A 105 -1.74 -8.88 -3.78
N GLY A 106 -2.51 -9.95 -3.94
CA GLY A 106 -3.47 -10.13 -5.03
C GLY A 106 -3.05 -11.24 -6.02
N PRO A 107 -3.71 -11.34 -7.19
CA PRO A 107 -4.85 -10.52 -7.58
C PRO A 107 -6.08 -10.78 -6.69
N THR A 108 -6.77 -9.73 -6.28
CA THR A 108 -8.04 -9.83 -5.54
C THR A 108 -9.13 -9.10 -6.31
N LYS A 109 -10.29 -9.75 -6.45
CA LYS A 109 -11.43 -9.20 -7.18
C LYS A 109 -12.12 -8.13 -6.33
N ALA A 110 -12.27 -6.92 -6.87
CA ALA A 110 -13.07 -5.87 -6.25
C ALA A 110 -14.54 -6.31 -6.16
N LYS A 111 -15.19 -5.92 -5.06
CA LYS A 111 -16.57 -6.33 -4.77
C LYS A 111 -17.57 -5.88 -5.82
#